data_AF-A0A7X7XIH3-F1
#
_entry.id   AF-A0A7X7XIH3-F1
#
_cell.length_a   1.000
_cell.length_b   1.000
_cell.length_c   1.000
_cell.angle_alpha   90.00
_cell.angle_beta   90.00
_cell.angle_gamma   90.00
#
_symmetry.space_group_name_H-M   'P 1'
#
loop_
_entity.id
_entity.type
_entity.pdbx_description
1 polymer ?
#
loop_
_entity_poly.entity_id
_entity_poly.type
_entity_poly.pdbx_seq_one_letter_code
_entity_poly.pdbx_strand_id
1 'polypeptide(L)'
;MSRKYKQKGYQDGDSERPARPRPAGNGDHVRGRVETRYRRTIRCTECSANVQFMDELKPTDTCRSCNADLRTCRNCKFFDPGAPNECMQPVTRRIDGKNVRNECLQFRPKILFEKVVEERKEGPVNDARKAFDDLFKI
;
A
#
# COMPACT_ATOMS: atom_id res chain seq x y z
N MET A 1 30.80 53.51 29.83
CA MET A 1 30.63 52.84 28.52
C MET A 1 29.29 52.10 28.50
N SER A 2 28.25 52.75 27.99
CA SER A 2 26.90 52.19 27.88
C SER A 2 26.83 51.21 26.71
N ARG A 3 26.40 49.96 26.95
CA ARG A 3 26.18 48.98 25.87
C ARG A 3 24.86 49.31 25.19
N LYS A 4 24.93 49.72 23.92
CA LYS A 4 23.83 50.33 23.13
C LYS A 4 22.85 49.32 22.51
N TYR A 5 22.85 48.05 22.92
CA TYR A 5 21.91 47.07 22.39
C TYR A 5 21.54 46.02 23.44
N LYS A 6 20.27 46.05 23.88
CA LYS A 6 19.66 45.03 24.72
C LYS A 6 18.64 44.32 23.84
N GLN A 7 19.03 43.18 23.27
CA GLN A 7 18.13 42.31 22.52
C GLN A 7 17.02 41.85 23.48
N LYS A 8 15.75 42.15 23.16
CA LYS A 8 14.61 41.67 23.95
C LYS A 8 14.45 40.19 23.66
N GLY A 9 14.89 39.36 24.59
CA GLY A 9 14.87 37.90 24.46
C GLY A 9 13.46 37.34 24.66
N TYR A 10 13.25 36.15 24.11
CA TYR A 10 12.02 35.35 24.21
C TYR A 10 11.62 34.93 25.64
N GLN A 11 12.30 35.43 26.67
CA GLN A 11 12.09 35.11 28.08
C GLN A 11 11.47 36.26 28.88
N ASP A 12 11.25 37.44 28.27
CA ASP A 12 10.73 38.63 28.96
C ASP A 12 9.20 38.80 28.77
N GLY A 13 8.40 37.77 29.09
CA GLY A 13 6.94 37.94 29.00
C GLY A 13 6.07 36.73 29.29
N ASP A 14 6.24 36.07 30.44
CA ASP A 14 5.31 35.03 30.91
C ASP A 14 4.59 35.44 32.21
N SER A 15 3.83 36.54 32.19
CA SER A 15 2.90 36.79 33.30
C SER A 15 1.45 37.05 32.92
N GLU A 16 1.11 37.62 31.75
CA GLU A 16 -0.28 38.05 31.52
C GLU A 16 -0.71 38.00 30.05
N ARG A 17 -0.54 36.87 29.37
CA ARG A 17 -1.26 36.65 28.10
C ARG A 17 -2.65 36.06 28.40
N PRO A 18 -3.76 36.79 28.15
CA PRO A 18 -5.08 36.22 28.32
C PRO A 18 -5.25 35.03 27.37
N ALA A 19 -5.80 33.94 27.91
CA ALA A 19 -6.07 32.73 27.14
C ALA A 19 -7.01 33.07 25.99
N ARG A 20 -6.55 32.93 24.75
CA ARG A 20 -7.44 33.07 23.58
C ARG A 20 -8.47 31.94 23.66
N PRO A 21 -9.78 32.23 23.50
CA PRO A 21 -10.77 31.17 23.41
C PRO A 21 -10.41 30.25 22.24
N ARG A 22 -10.31 28.95 22.53
CA ARG A 22 -10.15 27.94 21.48
C ARG A 22 -11.39 28.01 20.60
N PRO A 23 -11.25 28.13 19.26
CA PRO A 23 -12.40 28.05 18.38
C PRO A 23 -13.12 26.73 18.66
N ALA A 24 -14.45 26.77 18.72
CA ALA A 24 -15.28 25.57 18.87
C ALA A 24 -14.81 24.57 17.80
N GLY A 25 -14.34 23.40 18.23
CA GLY A 25 -13.85 22.39 17.30
C GLY A 25 -14.98 22.06 16.33
N ASN A 26 -14.77 22.31 15.04
CA ASN A 26 -15.69 21.89 13.99
C ASN A 26 -16.00 20.41 14.21
N GLY A 27 -17.29 20.10 14.36
CA GLY A 27 -17.79 18.76 14.67
C GLY A 27 -17.28 17.69 13.71
N ASP A 28 -17.10 16.49 14.25
CA ASP A 28 -16.96 15.20 13.57
C ASP A 28 -16.10 15.13 12.30
N HIS A 29 -15.05 15.94 12.18
CA HIS A 29 -13.91 15.53 11.35
C HIS A 29 -13.17 14.44 12.11
N VAL A 30 -13.68 13.21 11.98
CA VAL A 30 -12.98 11.98 12.36
C VAL A 30 -11.61 12.07 11.68
N ARG A 31 -10.58 12.47 12.44
CA ARG A 31 -9.18 12.27 12.08
C ARG A 31 -8.91 10.77 12.22
N GLY A 32 -9.65 9.98 11.46
CA GLY A 32 -9.57 8.54 11.44
C GLY A 32 -8.22 8.19 10.87
N ARG A 33 -7.42 7.48 11.65
CA ARG A 33 -6.27 6.76 11.12
C ARG A 33 -6.82 5.84 10.03
N VAL A 34 -6.60 6.19 8.76
CA VAL A 34 -6.98 5.31 7.66
C VAL A 34 -6.14 4.04 7.80
N GLU A 35 -6.76 2.94 8.20
CA GLU A 35 -6.09 1.65 8.27
C GLU A 35 -5.68 1.25 6.85
N THR A 36 -4.39 1.37 6.54
CA THR A 36 -3.86 0.95 5.25
C THR A 36 -3.93 -0.58 5.16
N ARG A 37 -4.90 -1.10 4.40
CA ARG A 37 -5.00 -2.52 4.09
C ARG A 37 -4.14 -2.84 2.86
N TYR A 38 -3.42 -3.96 2.91
CA TYR A 38 -2.66 -4.50 1.79
C TYR A 38 -3.23 -5.86 1.41
N ARG A 39 -3.25 -6.18 0.12
CA ARG A 39 -3.60 -7.51 -0.40
C ARG A 39 -2.40 -8.14 -1.07
N ARG A 40 -2.27 -9.46 -0.90
CA ARG A 40 -1.27 -10.26 -1.59
C ARG A 40 -1.82 -10.69 -2.96
N THR A 41 -1.08 -10.40 -4.01
CA THR A 41 -1.43 -10.75 -5.40
C THR A 41 -0.28 -11.47 -6.09
N ILE A 42 -0.63 -12.29 -7.08
CA ILE A 42 0.31 -12.98 -7.98
C ILE A 42 -0.19 -12.64 -9.37
N ARG A 43 0.74 -12.19 -10.21
CA ARG A 43 0.44 -11.92 -11.61
C ARG A 43 0.57 -13.22 -12.40
N CYS A 44 -0.51 -13.63 -13.08
CA CYS A 44 -0.46 -14.77 -13.98
C CYS A 44 0.50 -14.49 -15.16
N THR A 45 1.38 -15.43 -15.47
CA THR A 45 2.33 -15.29 -16.58
C THR A 45 1.70 -15.45 -17.96
N GLU A 46 0.56 -16.12 -18.06
CA GLU A 46 -0.14 -16.37 -19.33
C GLU A 46 -1.10 -15.22 -19.70
N CYS A 47 -1.96 -14.79 -18.78
CA CYS A 47 -2.97 -13.76 -19.06
C CYS A 47 -2.71 -12.41 -18.38
N SER A 48 -1.64 -12.26 -17.59
CA SER A 48 -1.33 -11.06 -16.80
C SER A 48 -2.37 -10.66 -15.75
N ALA A 49 -3.42 -11.44 -15.50
CA ALA A 49 -4.39 -11.15 -14.44
C ALA A 49 -3.75 -11.28 -13.04
N ASN A 50 -4.10 -10.35 -12.14
CA ASN A 50 -3.69 -10.41 -10.73
C ASN A 50 -4.65 -11.30 -9.94
N VAL A 51 -4.14 -12.41 -9.43
CA VAL A 51 -4.89 -13.33 -8.57
C VAL A 51 -4.59 -13.01 -7.12
N GLN A 52 -5.63 -12.69 -6.36
CA GLN A 52 -5.54 -12.45 -4.92
C GLN A 52 -5.57 -13.78 -4.16
N PHE A 53 -4.74 -13.89 -3.13
CA PHE A 53 -4.74 -15.01 -2.19
C PHE A 53 -4.59 -14.48 -0.76
N MET A 54 -5.23 -15.19 0.17
CA MET A 54 -5.17 -14.86 1.59
C MET A 54 -4.02 -15.61 2.26
N ASP A 55 -3.90 -16.90 1.95
CA ASP A 55 -2.91 -17.82 2.52
C ASP A 55 -1.78 -18.15 1.53
N GLU A 56 -1.08 -19.25 1.75
CA GLU A 56 -0.06 -19.74 0.83
C GLU A 56 -0.66 -20.29 -0.47
N LEU A 57 0.06 -20.11 -1.58
CA LEU A 57 -0.32 -20.65 -2.88
C LEU A 57 -0.22 -22.19 -2.84
N LYS A 58 -1.35 -22.86 -3.04
CA LYS A 58 -1.40 -24.32 -3.12
C LYS A 58 -0.89 -24.81 -4.48
N PRO A 59 -0.37 -26.05 -4.57
CA PRO A 59 0.07 -26.62 -5.84
C PRO A 59 -1.03 -26.72 -6.91
N THR A 60 -2.29 -26.79 -6.51
CA THR A 60 -3.48 -26.90 -7.38
C THR A 60 -4.11 -25.55 -7.71
N ASP A 61 -3.55 -24.44 -7.25
CA ASP A 61 -4.15 -23.13 -7.50
C ASP A 61 -3.92 -22.71 -8.95
N THR A 62 -5.03 -22.34 -9.60
CA THR A 62 -5.08 -21.89 -10.99
C THR A 62 -5.56 -20.46 -11.10
N CYS A 63 -5.25 -19.82 -12.22
CA CYS A 63 -5.70 -18.47 -12.52
C CYS A 63 -7.22 -18.46 -12.80
N ARG A 64 -7.97 -17.59 -12.12
CA ARG A 64 -9.42 -17.45 -12.33
C ARG A 64 -9.81 -16.93 -13.72
N SER A 65 -8.88 -16.30 -14.45
CA SER A 65 -9.16 -15.69 -15.76
C SER A 65 -8.87 -16.63 -16.93
N CYS A 66 -7.81 -17.42 -16.86
CA CYS A 66 -7.38 -18.30 -17.97
C CYS A 66 -7.19 -19.77 -17.60
N ASN A 67 -7.47 -20.15 -16.34
CA ASN A 67 -7.28 -21.50 -15.80
C ASN A 67 -5.85 -22.07 -15.88
N ALA A 68 -4.84 -21.26 -16.21
CA ALA A 68 -3.45 -21.67 -16.16
C ALA A 68 -2.98 -21.92 -14.71
N ASP A 69 -2.07 -22.87 -14.53
CA ASP A 69 -1.46 -23.14 -13.23
C ASP A 69 -0.69 -21.90 -12.73
N LEU A 70 -0.82 -21.59 -11.44
CA LEU A 70 -0.07 -20.50 -10.81
C LEU A 70 1.29 -20.99 -10.29
N ARG A 71 1.42 -22.29 -9.99
CA ARG A 71 2.68 -22.91 -9.56
C ARG A 71 3.53 -23.30 -10.77
N THR A 72 4.12 -22.33 -11.45
CA THR A 72 4.99 -22.56 -12.62
C THR A 72 6.38 -21.99 -12.37
N CYS A 73 7.40 -22.47 -13.09
CA CYS A 73 8.76 -21.93 -12.93
C CYS A 73 8.77 -20.43 -13.20
N ARG A 74 8.09 -19.95 -14.25
CA ARG A 74 8.02 -18.52 -14.57
C ARG A 74 7.39 -17.65 -13.49
N ASN A 75 6.54 -18.24 -12.64
CA ASN A 75 5.90 -17.55 -11.55
C ASN A 75 6.66 -17.67 -10.20
N CYS A 76 7.83 -18.31 -10.23
CA CYS A 76 8.73 -18.44 -9.08
C CYS A 76 9.58 -17.17 -8.91
N LYS A 77 9.81 -16.75 -7.66
CA LYS A 77 10.72 -15.64 -7.32
C LYS A 77 12.18 -15.93 -7.73
N PHE A 78 12.58 -17.19 -7.78
CA PHE A 78 13.96 -17.60 -8.06
C PHE A 78 14.22 -17.94 -9.53
N PHE A 79 13.23 -17.79 -10.41
CA PHE A 79 13.40 -18.06 -11.83
C PHE A 79 14.24 -16.97 -12.47
N ASP A 80 15.37 -17.38 -13.04
CA ASP A 80 16.31 -16.51 -13.73
C ASP A 80 16.81 -17.23 -14.99
N PRO A 81 16.43 -16.80 -16.20
CA PRO A 81 16.89 -17.41 -17.45
C PRO A 81 18.41 -17.44 -17.64
N GLY A 82 19.15 -16.55 -16.96
CA GLY A 82 20.61 -16.47 -17.04
C GLY A 82 21.36 -17.40 -16.09
N ALA A 83 20.66 -18.00 -15.11
CA ALA A 83 21.27 -18.88 -14.11
C ALA A 83 21.36 -20.33 -14.59
N PRO A 84 22.27 -21.15 -14.03
CA PRO A 84 22.27 -22.60 -14.25
C PRO A 84 20.89 -23.21 -13.96
N ASN A 85 20.42 -24.09 -14.83
CA ASN A 85 19.07 -24.68 -14.76
C ASN A 85 17.90 -23.66 -14.78
N GLU A 86 18.18 -22.40 -15.11
CA GLU A 86 17.26 -21.26 -15.08
C GLU A 86 16.69 -20.95 -13.69
N CYS A 87 17.48 -21.21 -12.65
CA CYS A 87 17.07 -21.03 -11.26
C CYS A 87 18.25 -20.49 -10.45
N MET A 88 17.99 -19.50 -9.61
CA MET A 88 18.99 -18.97 -8.68
C MET A 88 19.28 -19.90 -7.49
N GLN A 89 18.43 -20.90 -7.26
CA GLN A 89 18.62 -21.91 -6.21
C GLN A 89 19.37 -23.13 -6.76
N PRO A 90 20.16 -23.84 -5.94
CA PRO A 90 20.86 -25.05 -6.36
C PRO A 90 19.86 -26.21 -6.56
N VAL A 91 19.24 -26.24 -7.73
CA VAL A 91 18.34 -27.33 -8.16
C VAL A 91 19.14 -28.42 -8.86
N THR A 92 18.90 -29.68 -8.46
CA THR A 92 19.59 -30.86 -8.99
C THR A 92 19.17 -31.20 -10.42
N ARG A 93 17.91 -30.94 -10.79
CA ARG A 93 17.36 -31.21 -12.12
C ARG A 93 16.68 -29.98 -12.70
N ARG A 94 16.95 -29.72 -13.99
CA ARG A 94 16.23 -28.74 -14.79
C ARG A 94 14.80 -29.21 -15.05
N ILE A 95 13.84 -28.31 -14.87
CA ILE A 95 12.43 -28.53 -15.21
C ILE A 95 12.23 -28.08 -16.65
N ASP A 96 11.77 -28.94 -17.56
CA ASP A 96 11.63 -28.59 -18.99
C ASP A 96 10.43 -27.68 -19.26
N GLY A 97 9.26 -27.99 -18.67
CA GLY A 97 8.04 -27.21 -18.82
C GLY A 97 7.98 -26.01 -17.87
N LYS A 98 8.40 -24.82 -18.31
CA LYS A 98 8.45 -23.62 -17.44
C LYS A 98 7.09 -22.96 -17.19
N ASN A 99 6.12 -23.21 -18.07
CA ASN A 99 4.74 -22.71 -17.99
C ASN A 99 3.76 -23.74 -17.44
N VAL A 100 4.22 -24.97 -17.19
CA VAL A 100 3.40 -26.05 -16.66
C VAL A 100 3.59 -26.11 -15.15
N ARG A 101 2.61 -26.68 -14.45
CA ARG A 101 2.69 -26.97 -13.02
C ARG A 101 4.03 -27.61 -12.67
N ASN A 102 4.77 -26.95 -11.78
CA ASN A 102 6.01 -27.47 -11.24
C ASN A 102 5.76 -28.28 -9.96
N GLU A 103 6.64 -29.24 -9.70
CA GLU A 103 6.66 -30.04 -8.48
C GLU A 103 7.82 -29.67 -7.55
N CYS A 104 8.58 -28.62 -7.90
CA CYS A 104 9.77 -28.19 -7.19
C CYS A 104 9.47 -27.84 -5.72
N LEU A 105 10.17 -28.49 -4.80
CA LEU A 105 10.04 -28.23 -3.35
C LEU A 105 10.57 -26.86 -2.93
N GLN A 106 11.52 -26.30 -3.70
CA GLN A 106 12.10 -24.97 -3.47
C GLN A 106 11.28 -23.84 -4.09
N PHE A 107 10.10 -24.14 -4.63
CA PHE A 107 9.24 -23.14 -5.26
C PHE A 107 8.79 -22.09 -4.24
N ARG A 108 8.97 -20.82 -4.60
CA ARG A 108 8.42 -19.67 -3.87
C ARG A 108 7.74 -18.74 -4.87
N PRO A 109 6.43 -18.47 -4.73
CA PRO A 109 5.72 -17.62 -5.68
C PRO A 109 6.23 -16.17 -5.62
N LYS A 110 6.15 -15.46 -6.74
CA LYS A 110 6.41 -14.02 -6.80
C LYS A 110 5.19 -13.24 -6.29
N ILE A 111 5.17 -12.99 -4.98
CA ILE A 111 4.11 -12.25 -4.30
C ILE A 111 4.29 -10.74 -4.51
N LEU A 112 3.23 -10.07 -4.95
CA LEU A 112 3.08 -8.63 -4.99
C LEU A 112 2.17 -8.19 -3.82
N PHE A 113 2.47 -7.03 -3.24
CA PHE A 113 1.66 -6.42 -2.19
C PHE A 113 1.02 -5.15 -2.73
N GLU A 114 -0.28 -5.20 -2.96
CA GLU A 114 -1.06 -4.08 -3.47
C GLU A 114 -1.76 -3.36 -2.33
N LYS A 115 -1.67 -2.03 -2.31
CA LYS A 115 -2.43 -1.21 -1.35
C LYS A 115 -3.89 -1.21 -1.76
N VAL A 116 -4.77 -1.60 -0.84
CA VAL A 116 -6.21 -1.48 -1.03
C VAL A 116 -6.56 0.00 -0.88
N VAL A 117 -6.97 0.60 -1.99
CA VAL A 117 -7.63 1.90 -1.96
C VAL A 117 -9.12 1.59 -1.88
N GLU A 118 -9.69 1.73 -0.69
CA GLU A 118 -11.14 1.77 -0.57
C GLU A 118 -11.58 3.08 -1.23
N GLU A 119 -12.46 2.99 -2.22
CA GLU A 119 -13.10 4.16 -2.80
C GLU A 119 -13.81 4.89 -1.66
N ARG A 120 -13.49 6.18 -1.47
CA ARG A 120 -14.29 7.00 -0.55
C ARG A 120 -15.72 6.93 -1.06
N LYS A 121 -16.64 6.39 -0.25
CA LYS A 121 -18.06 6.58 -0.50
C LYS A 121 -18.26 8.09 -0.71
N GLU A 122 -18.64 8.48 -1.92
CA GLU A 122 -18.97 9.86 -2.21
C GLU A 122 -20.06 10.26 -1.23
N GLY A 123 -19.73 11.14 -0.28
CA GLY A 123 -20.74 11.80 0.53
C GLY A 123 -21.68 12.58 -0.40
N PRO A 124 -22.90 12.91 0.05
CA PRO A 124 -23.89 13.57 -0.80
C PRO A 124 -23.27 14.82 -1.44
N VAL A 125 -23.14 14.79 -2.77
CA VAL A 125 -22.43 15.78 -3.61
C VAL A 125 -22.97 17.22 -3.42
N ASN A 126 -24.17 17.35 -2.85
CA ASN A 126 -24.85 18.62 -2.61
C ASN A 126 -24.32 19.42 -1.41
N ASP A 127 -23.51 18.84 -0.53
CA ASP A 127 -23.03 19.53 0.68
C ASP A 127 -21.77 20.37 0.42
N ALA A 128 -20.92 20.00 -0.54
CA ALA A 128 -19.64 20.68 -0.77
C ALA A 128 -19.81 22.13 -1.26
N ARG A 129 -20.80 22.39 -2.12
CA ARG A 129 -21.11 23.75 -2.59
C ARG A 129 -21.75 24.61 -1.49
N LYS A 130 -22.68 24.04 -0.72
CA LYS A 130 -23.31 24.74 0.41
C LYS A 130 -22.29 25.09 1.50
N ALA A 131 -21.43 24.15 1.87
CA ALA A 131 -20.36 24.37 2.84
C ALA A 131 -19.35 25.43 2.36
N PHE A 132 -19.11 25.53 1.05
CA PHE A 132 -18.30 26.60 0.48
C PHE A 132 -18.99 27.96 0.59
N ASP A 133 -20.26 28.05 0.21
CA ASP A 133 -21.02 29.31 0.24
C ASP A 133 -21.17 29.85 1.67
N ASP A 134 -21.31 28.97 2.67
CA ASP A 134 -21.42 29.35 4.09
C ASP A 134 -20.15 29.99 4.66
N LEU A 135 -18.97 29.79 4.05
CA LEU A 135 -17.72 30.46 4.46
C LEU A 135 -17.70 31.96 4.12
N PHE A 136 -18.53 32.40 3.18
CA PHE A 136 -18.53 33.78 2.67
C PHE A 136 -19.76 34.57 3.09
N LYS A 137 -20.64 33.99 3.90
CA LYS A 137 -21.78 34.70 4.51
C LYS A 137 -21.28 35.44 5.76
N ILE A 138 -21.03 36.74 5.60
CA ILE A 138 -20.86 37.73 6.68
C ILE A 138 -22.20 38.42 6.92
#